data_AF-A0A2T2U4M0-F1
#
_entry.id   AF-A0A2T2U4M0-F1
#
_cell.length_a   1.000
_cell.length_b   1.000
_cell.length_c   1.000
_cell.angle_alpha   90.00
_cell.angle_beta   90.00
_cell.angle_gamma   90.00
#
_symmetry.space_group_name_H-M   'P 1'
#
loop_
_entity.id
_entity.type
_entity.pdbx_description
1 polymer ?
#
loop_
_entity_poly.entity_id
_entity_poly.type
_entity_poly.pdbx_seq_one_letter_code
_entity_poly.pdbx_strand_id
1 'polypeptide(L)' 'DANITTFFVGAILYSFGVGPIQGFAVTLMAGILASLFSAIIITRIVFDYMIIDRKMRIGFG' A
#
# COMPACT_ATOMS: atom_id res chain seq x y z
N ASP A 1 2.85 11.40 -3.12
CA ASP A 1 2.88 10.78 -1.78
C ASP A 1 3.88 9.64 -1.73
N ALA A 2 4.48 9.39 -0.57
CA ALA A 2 5.68 8.58 -0.36
C ALA A 2 5.82 7.30 -1.24
N ASN A 3 4.72 6.58 -1.48
CA ASN A 3 4.67 5.34 -2.26
C ASN A 3 5.25 5.45 -3.69
N ILE A 4 5.03 6.57 -4.39
CA ILE A 4 5.57 6.80 -5.75
C ILE A 4 7.09 6.98 -5.71
N THR A 5 7.59 7.77 -4.75
CA THR A 5 9.02 7.99 -4.57
C THR A 5 9.73 6.69 -4.20
N THR A 6 9.13 5.86 -3.33
CA THR A 6 9.71 4.55 -2.94
C THR A 6 9.73 3.57 -4.11
N PHE A 7 8.72 3.58 -4.98
CA PHE A 7 8.71 2.75 -6.20
C PHE A 7 9.85 3.14 -7.15
N PHE A 8 10.09 4.45 -7.32
CA PHE A 8 11.23 4.97 -8.08
C PHE A 8 12.58 4.56 -7.47
N VAL A 9 12.72 4.58 -6.14
CA VAL A 9 13.94 4.09 -5.46
C VAL A 9 14.18 2.61 -5.76
N GLY A 10 13.14 1.77 -5.74
CA GLY A 10 13.24 0.36 -6.12
C GLY A 10 13.65 0.16 -7.59
N ALA A 11 13.08 0.93 -8.52
CA ALA A 11 13.41 0.88 -9.94
C ALA A 11 14.87 1.31 -10.22
N ILE A 12 15.36 2.32 -9.52
CA ILE A 12 16.75 2.77 -9.60
C ILE A 12 17.68 1.67 -9.07
N LEU A 13 17.41 1.11 -7.88
CA LEU A 13 18.22 0.03 -7.31
C LEU A 13 18.23 -1.23 -8.19
N TYR A 14 17.14 -1.53 -8.90
CA TYR A 14 17.07 -2.63 -9.86
C TYR A 14 18.00 -2.40 -11.07
N SER A 15 18.03 -1.16 -11.59
CA SER A 15 18.86 -0.78 -12.73
C SER A 15 20.34 -0.63 -12.40
N PHE A 16 20.69 -0.29 -11.16
CA PHE A 16 22.08 -0.06 -10.71
C PHE A 16 22.65 -1.22 -9.88
N GLY A 17 21.87 -2.27 -9.61
CA GLY A 17 22.28 -3.37 -8.76
C GLY A 17 23.04 -4.47 -9.51
N VAL A 18 24.12 -4.98 -8.91
CA VAL A 18 24.80 -6.22 -9.33
C VAL A 18 24.63 -7.25 -8.21
N GLY A 19 24.18 -8.47 -8.53
CA GLY A 19 24.08 -9.60 -7.59
C GLY A 19 23.08 -9.39 -6.43
N PRO A 20 23.52 -9.14 -5.17
CA PRO A 20 22.62 -9.05 -4.01
C PRO A 20 21.66 -7.85 -4.02
N ILE A 21 22.06 -6.74 -4.63
CA ILE A 21 21.33 -5.45 -4.56
C ILE A 21 20.05 -5.52 -5.41
N GLN A 22 20.05 -6.31 -6.48
CA GLN A 22 18.85 -6.59 -7.28
C GLN A 22 17.82 -7.40 -6.49
N GLY A 23 18.26 -8.37 -5.68
CA GLY A 23 17.37 -9.13 -4.80
C GLY A 23 16.70 -8.24 -3.74
N PHE A 24 17.46 -7.30 -3.17
CA PHE A 24 16.92 -6.30 -2.25
C PHE A 24 15.91 -5.37 -2.94
N ALA A 25 16.24 -4.88 -4.14
CA ALA A 25 15.36 -4.01 -4.93
C ALA A 25 14.02 -4.69 -5.29
N VAL A 26 14.06 -5.96 -5.72
CA VAL A 26 12.88 -6.74 -6.05
C VAL A 26 11.99 -6.94 -4.82
N THR A 27 12.58 -7.21 -3.66
CA THR A 27 11.83 -7.39 -2.40
C THR A 27 11.16 -6.08 -1.97
N LEU A 28 11.87 -4.95 -2.09
CA LEU A 28 11.31 -3.62 -1.81
C LEU A 28 10.14 -3.29 -2.76
N MET A 29 10.28 -3.54 -4.07
CA MET A 29 9.21 -3.31 -5.04
C MET A 29 7.98 -4.19 -4.76
N ALA A 30 8.19 -5.48 -4.46
CA ALA A 30 7.11 -6.39 -4.10
C ALA A 30 6.38 -5.94 -2.82
N GLY A 31 7.12 -5.44 -1.82
CA GLY A 31 6.56 -4.89 -0.59
C GLY A 31 5.70 -3.64 -0.81
N ILE A 32 6.13 -2.71 -1.67
CA ILE A 32 5.34 -1.51 -2.00
C ILE A 32 4.06 -1.88 -2.73
N LEU A 33 4.12 -2.80 -3.71
CA LEU A 33 2.94 -3.28 -4.43
C LEU A 33 1.94 -3.97 -3.49
N ALA A 34 2.43 -4.83 -2.59
CA ALA A 34 1.60 -5.48 -1.59
C ALA A 34 0.97 -4.45 -0.63
N SER A 35 1.72 -3.44 -0.20
CA SER A 35 1.23 -2.37 0.67
C SER A 35 0.16 -1.52 0.00
N LEU A 36 0.33 -1.19 -1.29
CA LEU A 36 -0.65 -0.46 -2.09
C LEU A 36 -1.95 -1.25 -2.24
N PHE A 37 -1.85 -2.54 -2.55
CA PHE A 37 -3.00 -3.42 -2.64
C PHE A 37 -3.75 -3.51 -1.31
N SER A 38 -3.01 -3.74 -0.22
CA SER A 38 -3.58 -3.81 1.12
C SER A 38 -4.22 -2.48 1.54
N ALA A 39 -3.60 -1.34 1.23
CA ALA A 39 -4.15 -0.02 1.52
C ALA A 39 -5.49 0.22 0.82
N ILE A 40 -5.65 -0.15 -0.45
CA ILE A 40 -6.92 -0.02 -1.17
C ILE A 40 -8.02 -0.86 -0.52
N ILE A 41 -7.71 -2.10 -0.15
CA ILE A 41 -8.65 -3.01 0.51
C ILE A 41 -9.01 -2.48 1.90
N ILE A 42 -8.01 -2.12 2.71
CA ILE A 42 -8.22 -1.57 4.05
C ILE A 42 -9.02 -0.29 3.98
N THR A 43 -8.75 0.62 3.04
CA THR A 43 -9.55 1.84 2.86
C THR A 43 -11.00 1.49 2.53
N ARG A 44 -11.27 0.52 1.63
CA ARG A 44 -12.64 0.06 1.36
C ARG A 44 -13.32 -0.48 2.62
N ILE A 45 -12.63 -1.35 3.35
CA ILE A 45 -13.15 -1.99 4.56
C ILE A 45 -13.43 -0.94 5.64
N VAL A 46 -12.46 -0.09 5.96
CA VAL A 46 -12.58 0.97 6.97
C VAL A 46 -13.69 1.94 6.60
N PHE A 47 -13.79 2.34 5.33
CA PHE A 47 -14.83 3.26 4.88
C PHE A 47 -16.23 2.64 4.99
N ASP A 48 -16.36 1.36 4.64
CA ASP A 48 -17.61 0.61 4.81
C ASP A 48 -17.99 0.46 6.30
N TYR A 49 -17.03 0.09 7.16
CA TYR A 49 -17.23 0.05 8.61
C TYR A 49 -17.65 1.42 9.18
N MET A 50 -16.96 2.49 8.80
CA MET A 50 -17.28 3.84 9.25
C MET A 50 -18.68 4.31 8.79
N ILE A 51 -19.11 3.91 7.59
CA ILE A 51 -20.45 4.19 7.08
C ILE A 51 -21.51 3.37 7.81
N ILE A 52 -21.24 2.08 8.07
CA ILE A 52 -22.12 1.18 8.82
C ILE A 52 -22.34 1.70 10.25
N ASP A 53 -21.28 2.12 10.95
CA ASP A 53 -21.38 2.70 12.29
C ASP A 53 -22.18 4.02 12.31
N ARG A 54 -22.04 4.86 11.29
CA ARG A 54 -22.88 6.07 11.15
C ARG A 54 -24.35 5.74 10.95
N LYS A 55 -24.67 4.63 10.26
CA LYS A 55 -26.05 4.18 10.05
C LYS A 55 -26.70 3.68 11.35
N MET A 56 -25.92 3.07 12.24
CA MET A 56 -26.39 2.59 13.55
C MET A 56 -26.70 3.71 14.56
N ARG A 57 -26.05 4.88 14.45
CA ARG A 57 -26.33 6.03 15.35
C ARG A 57 -27.53 6.90 14.94
N ILE A 58 -28.05 6.76 13.73
CA ILE A 58 -29.21 7.54 13.22
C ILE A 58 -30.52 6.74 13.18
N GLY A 59 -30.51 5.49 13.65
CA GLY A 59 -31.69 4.61 13.71
C GLY A 59 -32.39 4.56 15.07
N PHE A 60 -31.85 5.23 16.09
CA PHE A 60 -32.54 5.38 17.38
C PHE A 60 -33.28 6.71 17.39
N GLY A 61 -34.49 6.66 16.84
CA GLY A 61 -35.60 7.49 17.32
C GLY A 61 -36.14 6.93 18.63
#